data_AF-A0A950LNC0-F1
#
_entry.id   AF-A0A950LNC0-F1
#
_cell.length_a   1.000
_cell.length_b   1.000
_cell.length_c   1.000
_cell.angle_alpha   90.00
_cell.angle_beta   90.00
_cell.angle_gamma   90.00
#
_symmetry.space_group_name_H-M   'P 1'
#
loop_
_entity.id
_entity.type
_entity.pdbx_description
1 polymer ?
#
loop_
_entity_poly.entity_id
_entity_poly.type
_entity_poly.pdbx_seq_one_letter_code
_entity_poly.pdbx_strand_id
1 'polypeptide(L)' 'IKHVLDERPSHRAPATRFREELEDYMSEDYAERTLRAIINLGRYGELFAYDENAQAFSYENPQ' A
#
# COMPACT_ATOMS: atom_id res chain seq x y z
N ILE A 1 3.51 -3.04 -4.96
CA ILE A 1 3.27 -3.46 -3.55
C ILE A 1 3.93 -4.79 -3.25
N LYS A 2 3.44 -5.93 -3.76
CA LYS A 2 3.97 -7.28 -3.46
C LYS A 2 5.51 -7.37 -3.52
N HIS A 3 6.09 -6.97 -4.66
CA HIS A 3 7.53 -6.95 -4.84
C HIS A 3 8.30 -6.20 -3.74
N VAL A 4 7.81 -5.03 -3.32
CA VAL A 4 8.44 -4.23 -2.25
C VAL A 4 8.32 -4.92 -0.89
N LEU A 5 7.23 -5.65 -0.64
CA LEU A 5 7.08 -6.42 0.59
C LEU A 5 7.99 -7.65 0.58
N ASP A 6 8.12 -8.34 -0.55
CA ASP A 6 9.02 -9.49 -0.71
C ASP A 6 10.50 -9.11 -0.48
N GLU A 7 10.93 -7.93 -0.95
CA GLU A 7 12.30 -7.46 -0.82
C GLU A 7 12.68 -7.00 0.60
N ARG A 8 11.70 -6.61 1.41
CA ARG A 8 11.96 -6.08 2.76
C ARG A 8 11.96 -7.20 3.79
N PRO A 9 12.99 -7.32 4.64
CA PRO A 9 13.03 -8.34 5.69
C PRO A 9 11.85 -8.29 6.67
N SER A 10 11.27 -7.10 6.89
CA SER A 10 10.10 -6.93 7.74
C SER A 10 8.78 -7.23 7.02
N HIS A 11 8.81 -7.43 5.70
CA HIS A 11 7.62 -7.48 4.85
C HIS A 11 6.64 -6.32 5.08
N ARG A 12 7.18 -5.14 5.42
CA ARG A 12 6.42 -3.92 5.70
C ARG A 12 6.90 -2.72 4.91
N ALA A 13 5.97 -1.94 4.37
CA ALA A 13 6.29 -0.69 3.69
C ALA A 13 5.23 0.39 3.95
N PRO A 14 5.63 1.66 4.15
CA PRO A 14 4.67 2.75 4.33
C PRO A 14 3.91 3.03 3.03
N ALA A 15 2.66 3.47 3.14
CA ALA A 15 1.81 3.84 2.02
C ALA A 15 2.37 5.02 1.22
N THR A 16 3.04 5.96 1.89
CA THR A 16 3.64 7.14 1.27
C THR A 16 4.59 6.77 0.14
N ARG A 17 5.38 5.70 0.29
CA ARG A 17 6.27 5.22 -0.77
C ARG A 17 5.51 4.93 -2.07
N PHE A 18 4.39 4.22 -1.99
CA PHE A 18 3.60 3.87 -3.18
C PHE A 18 2.82 5.05 -3.73
N ARG A 19 2.39 5.97 -2.85
CA ARG A 19 1.72 7.21 -3.25
C ARG A 19 2.69 8.12 -4.01
N GLU A 20 3.91 8.29 -3.52
CA GLU A 20 4.97 9.06 -4.20
C GLU A 20 5.28 8.47 -5.58
N GLU A 21 5.40 7.14 -5.69
CA GLU A 21 5.57 6.47 -7.00
C GLU A 21 4.38 6.71 -7.95
N LEU A 22 3.15 6.88 -7.44
CA LEU A 22 1.98 7.24 -8.27
C LEU A 22 2.00 8.72 -8.68
N GLU A 23 2.43 9.60 -7.79
CA GLU A 23 2.54 11.05 -8.01
C GLU A 23 3.48 11.42 -9.16
N ASP A 24 4.44 10.56 -9.49
CA ASP A 24 5.28 10.72 -10.69
C ASP A 24 4.47 10.69 -12.01
N TYR A 25 3.24 10.15 -11.98
CA TYR A 25 2.39 9.96 -13.16
C TYR A 25 1.04 10.67 -13.09
N MET A 26 0.65 11.19 -11.91
CA MET A 26 -0.65 11.83 -11.70
C MET A 26 -0.62 12.85 -10.56
N SER A 27 -1.68 13.65 -10.43
CA SER A 27 -1.78 14.58 -9.30
C SER A 27 -1.88 13.86 -7.97
N GLU A 28 -1.41 14.49 -6.90
CA GLU A 28 -1.48 13.98 -5.52
C GLU A 28 -2.89 13.50 -5.13
N ASP A 29 -3.92 14.31 -5.39
CA ASP A 29 -5.32 13.94 -5.13
C ASP A 29 -5.75 12.66 -5.87
N TYR A 30 -5.24 12.46 -7.09
CA TYR A 30 -5.57 11.29 -7.89
C TYR A 30 -4.76 10.07 -7.44
N ALA A 31 -3.51 10.26 -7.03
CA ALA A 31 -2.66 9.23 -6.43
C ALA A 31 -3.26 8.70 -5.13
N GLU A 32 -3.76 9.56 -4.24
CA GLU A 32 -4.44 9.13 -3.01
C GLU A 32 -5.69 8.28 -3.33
N ARG A 33 -6.56 8.77 -4.21
CA ARG A 33 -7.79 8.06 -4.61
C ARG A 33 -7.47 6.70 -5.25
N THR A 34 -6.44 6.66 -6.09
CA THR A 34 -5.98 5.44 -6.74
C THR A 34 -5.42 4.45 -5.72
N LEU A 35 -4.60 4.91 -4.78
CA LEU A 35 -4.06 4.06 -3.72
C LEU A 35 -5.16 3.48 -2.82
N ARG A 36 -6.17 4.30 -2.46
CA ARG A 36 -7.36 3.81 -1.73
C ARG A 36 -8.12 2.73 -2.51
N ALA A 37 -8.29 2.89 -3.83
CA ALA A 37 -8.92 1.87 -4.65
C ALA A 37 -8.09 0.57 -4.67
N ILE A 38 -6.76 0.67 -4.78
CA ILE A 38 -5.84 -0.48 -4.72
C ILE A 38 -5.91 -1.18 -3.36
N ILE A 39 -5.95 -0.43 -2.25
CA ILE A 39 -6.10 -1.00 -0.90
C ILE A 39 -7.39 -1.81 -0.80
N ASN A 40 -8.52 -1.26 -1.29
CA ASN A 40 -9.80 -1.95 -1.24
C ASN A 40 -9.82 -3.23 -2.08
N LEU A 41 -9.29 -3.17 -3.31
CA LEU A 41 -9.18 -4.34 -4.18
C LEU A 41 -8.21 -5.39 -3.61
N GLY A 42 -7.09 -4.96 -3.04
CA GLY A 42 -6.09 -5.83 -2.42
C GLY A 42 -6.62 -6.55 -1.19
N ARG A 43 -7.42 -5.86 -0.35
CA ARG A 43 -8.13 -6.46 0.79
C ARG A 43 -9.15 -7.50 0.32
N TYR A 44 -9.92 -7.21 -0.73
CA TYR A 44 -10.87 -8.18 -1.29
C TYR A 44 -10.17 -9.43 -1.84
N GLY A 45 -9.01 -9.26 -2.48
CA GLY A 45 -8.21 -10.35 -3.02
C GLY A 45 -7.22 -11.00 -2.05
N GLU A 46 -7.23 -10.61 -0.77
CA GLU A 46 -6.31 -11.09 0.27
C GLU A 46 -4.81 -11.02 -0.15
N LEU A 47 -4.44 -10.00 -0.93
CA LEU A 47 -3.09 -9.88 -1.51
C LEU A 47 -2.05 -9.34 -0.50
N PHE A 48 -2.51 -8.54 0.45
CA PHE A 48 -1.76 -7.91 1.52
C PHE A 48 -2.73 -7.38 2.58
N ALA A 49 -2.21 -7.11 3.77
CA ALA A 49 -2.89 -6.33 4.80
C ALA A 49 -2.52 -4.84 4.68
N TYR A 50 -3.43 -3.99 5.17
CA TYR A 50 -3.21 -2.56 5.28
C TYR A 50 -3.64 -2.07 6.65
N ASP A 51 -2.70 -1.48 7.40
CA ASP A 51 -2.92 -0.86 8.70
C ASP A 51 -3.20 0.63 8.51
N GLU A 52 -4.45 1.03 8.78
CA GLU A 52 -4.89 2.43 8.64
C GLU A 52 -4.20 3.36 9.66
N ASN A 53 -3.87 2.87 10.85
CA ASN A 53 -3.26 3.71 11.88
C ASN A 53 -1.79 3.95 11.57
N ALA A 54 -1.08 2.89 11.15
CA ALA A 54 0.33 2.98 10.77
C ALA A 54 0.53 3.46 9.32
N GLN A 55 -0.54 3.57 8.53
CA GLN A 55 -0.51 3.84 7.08
C GLN A 55 0.52 2.96 6.37
N ALA A 56 0.44 1.64 6.61
CA ALA A 56 1.46 0.69 6.17
C ALA A 56 0.87 -0.61 5.61
N PHE A 57 1.53 -1.13 4.60
CA PHE A 57 1.26 -2.45 4.01
C PHE A 57 2.10 -3.53 4.69
N SER A 58 1.53 -4.73 4.83
CA SER A 58 2.18 -5.92 5.39
C SER A 58 1.59 -7.20 4.82
N TYR A 59 2.27 -8.34 4.99
CA TYR A 59 1.62 -9.65 4.81
C TYR A 59 0.86 -10.12 6.06
N GLU A 60 1.27 -9.65 7.23
CA GLU A 60 0.59 -9.94 8.49
C GLU A 60 -0.61 -9.02 8.67
N ASN A 61 -1.75 -9.58 9.07
CA ASN A 61 -2.91 -8.78 9.44
C ASN A 61 -2.61 -7.95 10.69
N PRO A 62 -2.89 -6.63 10.70
CA PRO A 62 -2.80 -5.83 11.90
C PRO A 62 -3.77 -6.38 12.96
N GLN A 63 -3.32 -6.44 14.22
CA GLN A 63 -4.16 -6.85 15.36
C GLN A 63 -5.12 -5.73 15.77
#